data_AF-A0A0K8RS63-F1
#
_entry.id   AF-A0A0K8RS63-F1
#
_cell.length_a   1.000
_cell.length_b   1.000
_cell.length_c   1.000
_cell.angle_alpha   90.00
_cell.angle_beta   90.00
_cell.angle_gamma   90.00
#
_symmetry.space_group_name_H-M   'P 1'
#
loop_
_entity.id
_entity.type
_entity.pdbx_description
1 polymer ?
#
loop_
_entity_poly.entity_id
_entity_poly.type
_entity_poly.pdbx_seq_one_letter_code
_entity_poly.pdbx_strand_id
1 'polypeptide(L)'
;MNPLCWSTCLWLWFMCTGVECLPKLHLSSRDQDDGDTTITIQFYIDKSVTAKKENVRNFLEKVIWQATTDLRSHAYFDVNSINLEYKIKYNVDPALEDRLQGYINPTFMHLDGIIDELTAYFNTHDKYGNPDINCLVTSHTINNGHEIRKAYGFSKDETLCESPVSMLLAYAPYAVYDAGRKFTDQIRDSLDSSEVQHYEKEKIKKYLRKCNGSFGPEEPEVEPPEPPTPPVNPPEYPD
;
A
#
# COMPACT_ATOMS: atom_id res chain seq x y z
N MET A 1 50.98 19.87 -67.65
CA MET A 1 50.38 21.09 -68.22
C MET A 1 48.92 21.12 -67.76
N ASN A 2 48.55 22.10 -66.93
CA ASN A 2 47.15 22.43 -66.59
C ASN A 2 46.76 23.69 -67.39
N PRO A 3 45.45 23.95 -67.69
CA PRO A 3 44.61 24.63 -66.71
C PRO A 3 43.09 24.29 -66.69
N LEU A 4 42.55 24.48 -65.48
CA LEU A 4 41.23 24.94 -65.01
C LEU A 4 40.06 25.20 -65.99
N CYS A 5 38.85 24.79 -65.55
CA CYS A 5 37.65 25.66 -65.35
C CYS A 5 36.59 24.86 -64.56
N TRP A 6 36.23 25.16 -63.29
CA TRP A 6 35.12 26.05 -62.87
C TRP A 6 33.80 25.73 -63.63
N SER A 7 32.61 25.52 -63.07
CA SER A 7 31.97 26.07 -61.89
C SER A 7 30.54 25.50 -61.81
N THR A 8 30.13 25.07 -60.61
CA THR A 8 28.81 25.24 -59.96
C THR A 8 27.46 24.74 -60.51
N CYS A 9 26.64 24.36 -59.51
CA CYS A 9 25.20 24.64 -59.32
C CYS A 9 24.16 23.92 -60.21
N LEU A 10 23.40 22.97 -59.65
CA LEU A 10 22.18 23.12 -58.82
C LEU A 10 20.90 23.00 -59.68
N TRP A 11 19.87 22.39 -59.07
CA TRP A 11 18.48 22.18 -59.51
C TRP A 11 18.21 20.86 -60.24
N LEU A 12 17.71 19.84 -59.52
CA LEU A 12 16.28 19.58 -59.26
C LEU A 12 15.49 19.41 -60.57
N TRP A 13 14.87 18.24 -60.74
CA TRP A 13 13.43 18.03 -60.93
C TRP A 13 13.20 16.50 -60.89
N PHE A 14 12.56 15.99 -59.83
CA PHE A 14 11.12 15.71 -59.78
C PHE A 14 10.68 14.72 -60.87
N MET A 15 10.38 13.48 -60.45
CA MET A 15 9.29 12.60 -60.95
C MET A 15 9.50 11.22 -60.29
N CYS A 16 8.88 10.92 -59.14
CA CYS A 16 7.52 10.37 -59.04
C CYS A 16 7.27 9.21 -60.01
N THR A 17 7.52 7.97 -59.59
CA THR A 17 6.63 6.83 -59.88
C THR A 17 6.80 5.77 -58.78
N GLY A 18 5.70 5.29 -58.20
CA GLY A 18 5.72 3.99 -57.53
C GLY A 18 4.98 3.88 -56.20
N VAL A 19 3.64 3.80 -56.29
CA VAL A 19 2.73 3.05 -55.40
C VAL A 19 2.55 3.53 -53.97
N GLU A 20 1.48 4.32 -53.81
CA GLU A 20 0.69 4.40 -52.59
C GLU A 20 0.17 3.01 -52.20
N CYS A 21 0.86 2.37 -51.26
CA CYS A 21 0.29 1.35 -50.37
C CYS A 21 1.07 1.42 -49.05
N LEU A 22 1.08 2.61 -48.43
CA LEU A 22 1.33 2.68 -46.99
C LEU A 22 0.09 2.06 -46.35
N PRO A 23 0.16 0.91 -45.64
CA PRO A 23 -0.92 0.63 -44.74
C PRO A 23 -0.94 1.83 -43.81
N LYS A 24 -2.11 2.44 -43.68
CA LYS A 24 -2.42 3.37 -42.59
C LYS A 24 -2.26 2.53 -41.33
N LEU A 25 -1.01 2.39 -40.88
CA LEU A 25 -0.64 1.89 -39.58
C LEU A 25 -1.19 2.94 -38.64
N HIS A 26 -2.46 2.77 -38.33
CA HIS A 26 -3.05 3.31 -37.13
C HIS A 26 -2.28 2.60 -36.02
N LEU A 27 -1.12 3.15 -35.65
CA LEU A 27 -0.58 3.01 -34.32
C LEU A 27 -1.66 3.63 -33.43
N SER A 28 -2.66 2.81 -33.10
CA SER A 28 -3.45 3.02 -31.90
C SER A 28 -2.41 3.21 -30.82
N SER A 29 -2.30 4.41 -30.27
CA SER A 29 -1.69 4.56 -28.96
C SER A 29 -2.43 3.55 -28.09
N ARG A 30 -1.71 2.53 -27.65
CA ARG A 30 -2.19 1.62 -26.61
C ARG A 30 -2.06 2.28 -25.24
N ASP A 31 -2.00 3.60 -25.20
CA ASP A 31 -2.39 4.40 -24.05
C ASP A 31 -3.93 4.42 -24.00
N GLN A 32 -4.54 3.23 -23.99
CA GLN A 32 -5.88 3.08 -23.47
C GLN A 32 -5.72 3.25 -21.98
N ASP A 33 -5.87 4.49 -21.49
CA ASP A 33 -6.15 4.86 -20.10
C ASP A 33 -5.96 3.68 -19.14
N ASP A 34 -4.69 3.38 -18.86
CA ASP A 34 -4.29 2.25 -18.02
C ASP A 34 -4.56 2.68 -16.59
N GLY A 35 -5.86 2.82 -16.25
CA GLY A 35 -6.31 3.40 -14.99
C GLY A 35 -5.49 2.87 -13.82
N ASP A 36 -4.97 3.80 -13.03
CA ASP A 36 -4.10 3.50 -11.90
C ASP A 36 -4.76 2.47 -10.99
N THR A 37 -4.01 1.43 -10.66
CA THR A 37 -4.50 0.33 -9.85
C THR A 37 -4.10 0.59 -8.41
N THR A 38 -4.97 1.26 -7.66
CA THR A 38 -4.69 1.63 -6.28
C THR A 38 -5.23 0.58 -5.31
N ILE A 39 -4.40 0.14 -4.39
CA ILE A 39 -4.79 -0.67 -3.23
C ILE A 39 -4.63 0.22 -1.99
N THR A 40 -5.69 0.37 -1.22
CA THR A 40 -5.73 1.18 0.00
C THR A 40 -5.41 0.34 1.23
N ILE A 41 -4.53 0.85 2.10
CA ILE A 41 -4.01 0.13 3.26
C ILE A 41 -4.16 0.99 4.51
N GLN A 42 -4.92 0.52 5.49
CA GLN A 42 -4.97 1.15 6.81
C GLN A 42 -4.08 0.38 7.78
N PHE A 43 -3.00 1.00 8.22
CA PHE A 43 -2.18 0.47 9.30
C PHE A 43 -2.74 0.88 10.67
N TYR A 44 -2.76 -0.06 11.60
CA TYR A 44 -3.10 0.13 13.00
C TYR A 44 -1.90 -0.26 13.86
N ILE A 45 -1.39 0.66 14.67
CA ILE A 45 -0.20 0.43 15.48
C ILE A 45 -0.62 -0.10 16.85
N ASP A 46 -0.35 -1.38 17.09
CA ASP A 46 -0.60 -2.03 18.37
C ASP A 46 0.23 -1.38 19.49
N LYS A 47 -0.33 -1.33 20.70
CA LYS A 47 0.31 -0.73 21.88
C LYS A 47 1.66 -1.34 22.25
N SER A 48 1.95 -2.56 21.80
CA SER A 48 3.26 -3.18 22.01
C SER A 48 4.39 -2.46 21.27
N VAL A 49 4.07 -1.69 20.22
CA VAL A 49 5.05 -0.89 19.47
C VAL A 49 5.34 0.40 20.24
N THR A 50 6.33 0.36 21.13
CA THR A 50 6.72 1.52 21.96
C THR A 50 7.66 2.50 21.24
N ALA A 51 7.91 2.31 19.95
CA ALA A 51 8.77 3.18 19.15
C ALA A 51 8.11 4.53 18.90
N LYS A 52 8.92 5.58 18.69
CA LYS A 52 8.41 6.90 18.30
C LYS A 52 7.63 6.83 16.99
N LYS A 53 6.60 7.66 16.83
CA LYS A 53 5.75 7.70 15.63
C LYS A 53 6.56 7.86 14.35
N GLU A 54 7.60 8.70 14.37
CA GLU A 54 8.49 8.91 13.22
C GLU A 54 9.25 7.65 12.83
N ASN A 55 9.67 6.83 13.80
CA ASN A 55 10.39 5.57 13.53
C ASN A 55 9.46 4.51 12.94
N VAL A 56 8.21 4.46 13.40
CA VAL A 56 7.19 3.57 12.84
C VAL A 56 6.84 4.00 11.41
N ARG A 57 6.63 5.30 11.19
CA ARG A 57 6.40 5.87 9.85
C ARG A 57 7.53 5.53 8.88
N ASN A 58 8.78 5.79 9.25
CA ASN A 58 9.95 5.51 8.42
C ASN A 58 10.09 4.02 8.08
N PHE A 59 9.69 3.14 9.01
CA PHE A 59 9.65 1.70 8.75
C PHE A 59 8.56 1.35 7.73
N LEU A 60 7.33 1.82 7.93
CA LEU A 60 6.21 1.51 7.03
C LEU A 60 6.38 2.13 5.64
N GLU A 61 6.95 3.32 5.53
CA GLU A 61 7.32 3.94 4.24
C GLU A 61 8.24 3.03 3.42
N LYS A 62 9.23 2.40 4.06
CA LYS A 62 10.14 1.46 3.40
C LYS A 62 9.49 0.12 3.09
N VAL A 63 8.61 -0.38 3.96
CA VAL A 63 7.81 -1.59 3.71
C VAL A 63 6.94 -1.39 2.47
N ILE A 64 6.22 -0.26 2.39
CA ILE A 64 5.38 0.09 1.25
C ILE A 64 6.21 0.30 -0.02
N TRP A 65 7.37 0.95 0.08
CA TRP A 65 8.27 1.12 -1.07
C TRP A 65 8.76 -0.23 -1.62
N GLN A 66 9.19 -1.13 -0.72
CA GLN A 66 9.63 -2.47 -1.10
C GLN A 66 8.49 -3.26 -1.73
N ALA A 67 7.30 -3.25 -1.10
CA ALA A 67 6.15 -3.97 -1.61
C ALA A 67 5.67 -3.46 -2.97
N THR A 68 5.58 -2.14 -3.14
CA THR A 68 5.24 -1.54 -4.43
C THR A 68 6.23 -1.93 -5.52
N THR A 69 7.54 -1.92 -5.20
CA THR A 69 8.59 -2.32 -6.14
C THR A 69 8.48 -3.78 -6.53
N ASP A 70 8.24 -4.66 -5.57
CA ASP A 70 8.11 -6.10 -5.81
C ASP A 70 6.86 -6.41 -6.64
N LEU A 71 5.69 -5.86 -6.28
CA LEU A 71 4.43 -6.07 -7.02
C LEU A 71 4.55 -5.65 -8.49
N ARG A 72 5.25 -4.54 -8.76
CA ARG A 72 5.50 -4.05 -10.12
C ARG A 72 6.53 -4.90 -10.89
N SER A 73 7.33 -5.71 -10.19
CA SER A 73 8.37 -6.52 -10.82
C SER A 73 7.81 -7.74 -11.55
N HIS A 74 8.59 -8.24 -12.51
CA HIS A 74 8.31 -9.49 -13.21
C HIS A 74 8.21 -10.71 -12.27
N ALA A 75 8.82 -10.66 -11.08
CA ALA A 75 8.79 -11.77 -10.13
C ALA A 75 7.44 -11.90 -9.40
N TYR A 76 6.59 -10.87 -9.45
CA TYR A 76 5.23 -10.87 -8.88
C TYR A 76 4.21 -10.63 -9.98
N PHE A 77 3.58 -9.45 -10.03
CA PHE A 77 2.44 -9.22 -10.92
C PHE A 77 2.82 -8.65 -12.29
N ASP A 78 4.02 -8.08 -12.41
CA ASP A 78 4.46 -7.38 -13.64
C ASP A 78 3.50 -6.25 -14.07
N VAL A 79 2.92 -5.53 -13.11
CA VAL A 79 1.98 -4.42 -13.34
C VAL A 79 2.55 -3.11 -12.82
N ASN A 80 3.07 -2.29 -13.73
CA ASN A 80 3.72 -1.01 -13.40
C ASN A 80 2.79 0.06 -12.81
N SER A 81 1.48 -0.01 -13.09
CA SER A 81 0.47 0.95 -12.64
C SER A 81 -0.07 0.67 -11.23
N ILE A 82 0.45 -0.34 -10.51
CA ILE A 82 0.04 -0.61 -9.13
C ILE A 82 0.53 0.52 -8.23
N ASN A 83 -0.35 1.07 -7.41
CA ASN A 83 -0.04 2.02 -6.37
C ASN A 83 -0.56 1.53 -5.02
N LEU A 84 0.24 1.69 -3.96
CA LEU A 84 -0.17 1.38 -2.59
C LEU A 84 -0.39 2.70 -1.86
N GLU A 85 -1.65 3.04 -1.61
CA GLU A 85 -2.00 4.21 -0.80
C GLU A 85 -2.23 3.76 0.64
N TYR A 86 -1.72 4.51 1.63
CA TYR A 86 -1.82 4.07 3.01
C TYR A 86 -2.03 5.21 4.01
N LYS A 87 -2.70 4.88 5.11
CA LYS A 87 -2.80 5.71 6.32
C LYS A 87 -2.29 4.93 7.53
N ILE A 88 -1.83 5.66 8.55
CA ILE A 88 -1.33 5.08 9.80
C ILE A 88 -2.18 5.61 10.96
N LYS A 89 -2.83 4.70 11.67
CA LYS A 89 -3.53 4.99 12.93
C LYS A 89 -2.67 4.51 14.09
N TYR A 90 -2.14 5.46 14.86
CA TYR A 90 -1.20 5.17 15.95
C TYR A 90 -1.85 4.61 17.22
N ASN A 91 -3.18 4.57 17.27
CA ASN A 91 -3.94 4.02 18.38
C ASN A 91 -4.96 3.01 17.84
N VAL A 92 -4.92 1.80 18.36
CA VAL A 92 -5.98 0.81 18.14
C VAL A 92 -7.19 1.19 19.00
N ASP A 93 -8.40 0.88 18.53
CA ASP A 93 -9.59 1.06 19.35
C ASP A 93 -9.49 0.16 20.61
N PRO A 94 -9.70 0.67 21.84
CA PRO A 94 -9.66 -0.13 23.05
C PRO A 94 -10.55 -1.38 22.99
N ALA A 95 -11.70 -1.30 22.32
CA ALA A 95 -12.59 -2.45 22.17
C ALA A 95 -11.97 -3.57 21.32
N LEU A 96 -11.22 -3.21 20.27
CA LEU A 96 -10.46 -4.16 19.48
C LEU A 96 -9.27 -4.72 20.28
N GLU A 97 -8.57 -3.89 21.04
CA GLU A 97 -7.48 -4.37 21.90
C GLU A 97 -7.96 -5.44 22.89
N ASP A 98 -9.08 -5.20 23.57
CA ASP A 98 -9.65 -6.13 24.54
C ASP A 98 -10.03 -7.47 23.90
N ARG A 99 -10.57 -7.44 22.68
CA ARG A 99 -10.87 -8.66 21.90
C ARG A 99 -9.61 -9.42 21.52
N LEU A 100 -8.54 -8.71 21.14
CA LEU A 100 -7.27 -9.32 20.74
C LEU A 100 -6.46 -9.93 21.89
N GLN A 101 -6.68 -9.50 23.15
CA GLN A 101 -5.97 -10.02 24.33
C GLN A 101 -6.05 -11.55 24.46
N GLY A 102 -7.18 -12.15 24.05
CA GLY A 102 -7.36 -13.61 24.12
C GLY A 102 -6.48 -14.39 23.13
N TYR A 103 -6.00 -13.73 22.07
CA TYR A 103 -5.27 -14.38 20.98
C TYR A 103 -3.78 -14.02 20.95
N ILE A 104 -3.40 -12.90 21.58
CA ILE A 104 -2.03 -12.43 21.69
C ILE A 104 -1.43 -12.94 23.01
N ASN A 105 -0.68 -14.05 22.94
CA ASN A 105 0.13 -14.52 24.05
C ASN A 105 1.62 -14.39 23.70
N PRO A 106 2.49 -13.92 24.64
CA PRO A 106 3.93 -13.74 24.39
C PRO A 106 4.67 -15.00 23.92
N THR A 107 4.15 -16.19 24.23
CA THR A 107 4.79 -17.47 23.92
C THR A 107 4.38 -18.00 22.55
N PHE A 108 3.09 -17.92 22.22
CA PHE A 108 2.50 -18.32 20.95
C PHE A 108 1.24 -17.50 20.72
N MET A 109 0.96 -17.14 19.47
CA MET A 109 -0.23 -16.41 19.07
C MET A 109 -1.19 -17.31 18.32
N HIS A 110 -2.49 -17.11 18.56
CA HIS A 110 -3.55 -17.72 17.78
C HIS A 110 -3.78 -16.89 16.51
N LEU A 111 -2.87 -17.03 15.53
CA LEU A 111 -2.81 -16.16 14.35
C LEU A 111 -4.12 -16.15 13.55
N ASP A 112 -4.75 -17.30 13.35
CA ASP A 112 -6.05 -17.38 12.66
C ASP A 112 -7.14 -16.61 13.40
N GLY A 113 -7.17 -16.71 14.73
CA GLY A 113 -8.13 -16.00 15.59
C GLY A 113 -7.87 -14.50 15.62
N ILE A 114 -6.61 -14.05 15.53
CA ILE A 114 -6.26 -12.63 15.37
C ILE A 114 -6.85 -12.10 14.05
N ILE A 115 -6.62 -12.80 12.94
CA ILE A 115 -7.16 -12.38 11.64
C ILE A 115 -8.69 -12.39 11.64
N ASP A 116 -9.33 -13.42 12.18
CA ASP A 116 -10.79 -13.50 12.28
C ASP A 116 -11.37 -12.32 13.08
N GLU A 117 -10.74 -11.98 14.20
CA GLU A 117 -11.20 -10.88 15.06
C GLU A 117 -10.99 -9.51 14.39
N LEU A 118 -9.85 -9.30 13.71
CA LEU A 118 -9.60 -8.09 12.93
C LEU A 118 -10.66 -7.94 11.82
N THR A 119 -10.90 -9.00 11.05
CA THR A 119 -11.88 -8.99 9.96
C THR A 119 -13.30 -8.75 10.49
N ALA A 120 -13.70 -9.40 11.57
CA ALA A 120 -15.00 -9.18 12.20
C ALA A 120 -15.15 -7.74 12.73
N TYR A 121 -14.10 -7.18 13.32
CA TYR A 121 -14.14 -5.83 13.87
C TYR A 121 -14.25 -4.76 12.79
N PHE A 122 -13.45 -4.85 11.73
CA PHE A 122 -13.43 -3.85 10.67
C PHE A 122 -14.64 -3.95 9.73
N ASN A 123 -15.14 -5.17 9.45
CA ASN A 123 -16.33 -5.35 8.61
C ASN A 123 -17.63 -4.84 9.25
N THR A 124 -17.65 -4.62 10.57
CA THR A 124 -18.85 -4.17 11.30
C THR A 124 -18.87 -2.65 11.53
N HIS A 125 -17.78 -1.94 11.24
CA HIS A 125 -17.62 -0.53 11.60
C HIS A 125 -17.18 0.31 10.40
N ASP A 126 -18.16 0.84 9.64
CA ASP A 126 -17.95 1.85 8.60
C ASP A 126 -17.22 3.13 9.11
N LYS A 127 -17.07 3.27 10.44
CA LYS A 127 -16.34 4.35 11.12
C LYS A 127 -14.90 4.53 10.60
N TYR A 128 -14.22 3.45 10.21
CA TYR A 128 -12.83 3.51 9.77
C TYR A 128 -12.68 3.53 8.24
N GLY A 129 -13.79 3.64 7.52
CA GLY A 129 -13.86 3.36 6.09
C GLY A 129 -13.77 1.87 5.82
N ASN A 130 -13.59 1.53 4.54
CA ASN A 130 -13.44 0.15 4.07
C ASN A 130 -12.20 0.09 3.18
N PRO A 131 -10.97 0.19 3.74
CA PRO A 131 -9.75 0.04 2.96
C PRO A 131 -9.65 -1.39 2.42
N ASP A 132 -8.94 -1.59 1.31
CA ASP A 132 -8.76 -2.93 0.72
C ASP A 132 -7.97 -3.84 1.67
N ILE A 133 -7.06 -3.27 2.48
CA ILE A 133 -6.25 -3.97 3.46
C ILE A 133 -6.30 -3.26 4.82
N ASN A 134 -6.63 -3.99 5.88
CA ASN A 134 -6.46 -3.58 7.27
C ASN A 134 -5.26 -4.32 7.88
N CYS A 135 -4.22 -3.59 8.29
CA CYS A 135 -2.98 -4.21 8.77
C CYS A 135 -2.66 -3.80 10.21
N LEU A 136 -2.67 -4.76 11.14
CA LEU A 136 -2.20 -4.55 12.51
C LEU A 136 -0.68 -4.70 12.56
N VAL A 137 0.01 -3.68 13.07
CA VAL A 137 1.46 -3.67 13.23
C VAL A 137 1.80 -3.89 14.70
N THR A 138 2.55 -4.93 15.02
CA THR A 138 2.84 -5.35 16.40
C THR A 138 4.32 -5.61 16.65
N SER A 139 4.79 -5.39 17.89
CA SER A 139 6.13 -5.80 18.33
C SER A 139 6.16 -7.21 18.92
N HIS A 140 5.01 -7.89 19.05
CA HIS A 140 4.97 -9.28 19.43
C HIS A 140 5.60 -10.17 18.35
N THR A 141 6.32 -11.21 18.78
CA THR A 141 6.94 -12.16 17.86
C THR A 141 5.88 -13.04 17.21
N ILE A 142 5.58 -12.83 15.92
CA ILE A 142 4.61 -13.63 15.16
C ILE A 142 5.07 -15.10 15.12
N ASN A 143 4.42 -15.92 15.93
CA ASN A 143 4.76 -17.33 16.15
C ASN A 143 3.50 -18.08 16.55
N ASN A 144 3.20 -19.20 15.89
CA ASN A 144 2.06 -20.06 16.26
C ASN A 144 2.48 -21.26 17.15
N GLY A 145 3.74 -21.33 17.56
CA GLY A 145 4.29 -22.44 18.37
C GLY A 145 4.65 -23.68 17.55
N HIS A 146 4.38 -23.68 16.24
CA HIS A 146 4.57 -24.81 15.35
C HIS A 146 5.45 -24.43 14.13
N GLU A 147 4.81 -24.25 12.98
CA GLU A 147 5.42 -24.03 11.66
C GLU A 147 5.82 -22.58 11.43
N ILE A 148 5.12 -21.63 12.06
CA ILE A 148 5.40 -20.20 11.93
C ILE A 148 6.23 -19.79 13.13
N ARG A 149 7.51 -19.48 12.91
CA ARG A 149 8.45 -19.06 13.95
C ARG A 149 9.09 -17.73 13.57
N LYS A 150 8.77 -16.66 14.30
CA LYS A 150 9.32 -15.30 14.06
C LYS A 150 9.04 -14.78 12.65
N ALA A 151 7.82 -14.98 12.16
CA ALA A 151 7.43 -14.42 10.87
C ALA A 151 7.41 -12.89 10.92
N TYR A 152 7.66 -12.27 9.77
CA TYR A 152 7.53 -10.81 9.63
C TYR A 152 6.09 -10.36 9.36
N GLY A 153 5.19 -11.30 9.06
CA GLY A 153 3.77 -11.03 8.87
C GLY A 153 2.96 -12.31 8.73
N PHE A 154 1.63 -12.18 8.84
CA PHE A 154 0.67 -13.26 8.65
C PHE A 154 -0.66 -12.72 8.12
N SER A 155 -1.20 -13.38 7.11
CA SER A 155 -2.56 -13.19 6.58
C SER A 155 -3.09 -14.56 6.15
N LYS A 156 -4.41 -14.68 6.07
CA LYS A 156 -5.09 -15.89 5.54
C LYS A 156 -6.28 -15.57 4.63
N ASP A 157 -6.67 -14.31 4.54
CA ASP A 157 -7.81 -13.89 3.73
C ASP A 157 -7.39 -13.86 2.25
N GLU A 158 -8.20 -14.45 1.38
CA GLU A 158 -7.98 -14.59 -0.08
C GLU A 158 -8.98 -13.76 -0.90
N THR A 159 -9.46 -12.64 -0.35
CA THR A 159 -10.60 -11.87 -0.89
C THR A 159 -10.25 -10.44 -1.30
N LEU A 160 -8.96 -10.14 -1.54
CA LEU A 160 -8.48 -8.80 -1.87
C LEU A 160 -9.29 -8.19 -3.04
N CYS A 161 -9.69 -6.92 -2.95
CA CYS A 161 -10.57 -6.22 -3.91
C CYS A 161 -12.02 -6.71 -3.98
N GLU A 162 -12.41 -7.77 -3.26
CA GLU A 162 -13.81 -8.20 -3.12
C GLU A 162 -14.37 -7.81 -1.75
N SER A 163 -13.54 -7.96 -0.72
CA SER A 163 -13.78 -7.47 0.63
C SER A 163 -12.45 -7.08 1.30
N PRO A 164 -12.47 -6.23 2.33
CA PRO A 164 -11.27 -5.89 3.09
C PRO A 164 -10.57 -7.13 3.62
N VAL A 165 -9.25 -7.22 3.43
CA VAL A 165 -8.43 -8.30 3.98
C VAL A 165 -7.70 -7.83 5.23
N SER A 166 -7.61 -8.70 6.24
CA SER A 166 -6.87 -8.41 7.47
C SER A 166 -5.47 -9.02 7.42
N MET A 167 -4.49 -8.25 7.87
CA MET A 167 -3.09 -8.65 7.91
C MET A 167 -2.46 -8.32 9.26
N LEU A 168 -1.46 -9.11 9.64
CA LEU A 168 -0.57 -8.86 10.77
C LEU A 168 0.84 -8.59 10.23
N LEU A 169 1.49 -7.55 10.73
CA LEU A 169 2.87 -7.20 10.38
C LEU A 169 3.71 -7.01 11.63
N ALA A 170 4.89 -7.62 11.66
CA ALA A 170 5.84 -7.42 12.74
C ALA A 170 6.57 -6.08 12.54
N TYR A 171 6.62 -5.25 13.59
CA TYR A 171 7.49 -4.08 13.63
C TYR A 171 8.95 -4.53 13.77
N ALA A 172 9.66 -4.61 12.64
CA ALA A 172 11.03 -5.11 12.56
C ALA A 172 11.94 -4.10 11.85
N PRO A 173 12.29 -2.96 12.48
CA PRO A 173 13.07 -1.89 11.83
C PRO A 173 14.46 -2.34 11.35
N TYR A 174 15.02 -3.41 11.94
CA TYR A 174 16.29 -4.01 11.57
C TYR A 174 16.21 -4.93 10.34
N ALA A 175 15.01 -5.36 9.93
CA ALA A 175 14.77 -6.30 8.84
C ALA A 175 13.70 -5.77 7.86
N VAL A 176 13.75 -4.47 7.60
CA VAL A 176 12.70 -3.75 6.87
C VAL A 176 12.41 -4.30 5.48
N TYR A 177 13.43 -4.79 4.76
CA TYR A 177 13.25 -5.37 3.42
C TYR A 177 12.62 -6.76 3.48
N ASP A 178 12.92 -7.56 4.50
CA ASP A 178 12.28 -8.86 4.71
C ASP A 178 10.81 -8.68 5.12
N ALA A 179 10.53 -7.70 5.97
CA ALA A 179 9.16 -7.30 6.30
C ALA A 179 8.41 -6.77 5.08
N GLY A 180 9.06 -5.96 4.25
CA GLY A 180 8.55 -5.47 2.96
C GLY A 180 8.15 -6.62 2.04
N ARG A 181 9.06 -7.56 1.78
CA ARG A 181 8.79 -8.74 0.95
C ARG A 181 7.69 -9.62 1.52
N LYS A 182 7.69 -9.86 2.83
CA LYS A 182 6.62 -10.64 3.47
C LYS A 182 5.27 -9.93 3.36
N PHE A 183 5.24 -8.60 3.41
CA PHE A 183 4.03 -7.83 3.13
C PHE A 183 3.58 -7.99 1.67
N THR A 184 4.51 -7.95 0.70
CA THR A 184 4.23 -8.29 -0.70
C THR A 184 3.62 -9.68 -0.88
N ASP A 185 4.21 -10.69 -0.24
CA ASP A 185 3.73 -12.07 -0.29
C ASP A 185 2.30 -12.17 0.24
N GLN A 186 1.99 -11.49 1.35
CA GLN A 186 0.63 -11.47 1.90
C GLN A 186 -0.37 -10.82 0.92
N ILE A 187 -0.01 -9.74 0.23
CA ILE A 187 -0.87 -9.12 -0.80
C ILE A 187 -1.10 -10.10 -1.97
N ARG A 188 -0.03 -10.76 -2.43
CA ARG A 188 -0.10 -11.75 -3.51
C ARG A 188 -1.00 -12.92 -3.13
N ASP A 189 -0.79 -13.45 -1.93
CA ASP A 189 -1.49 -14.65 -1.46
C ASP A 189 -2.94 -14.32 -1.07
N SER A 190 -3.29 -13.03 -0.91
CA SER A 190 -4.66 -12.57 -0.68
C SER A 190 -5.52 -12.41 -1.94
N LEU A 191 -5.00 -12.71 -3.14
CA LEU A 191 -5.81 -12.76 -4.35
C LEU A 191 -6.79 -13.93 -4.31
N ASP A 192 -8.00 -13.76 -4.85
CA ASP A 192 -8.90 -14.89 -5.08
C ASP A 192 -8.35 -15.77 -6.21
N SER A 193 -7.77 -16.90 -5.82
CA SER A 193 -7.18 -17.89 -6.71
C SER A 193 -8.19 -18.54 -7.67
N SER A 194 -9.49 -18.46 -7.37
CA SER A 194 -10.57 -18.92 -8.24
C SER A 194 -10.82 -17.98 -9.42
N GLU A 195 -10.50 -16.69 -9.28
CA GLU A 195 -10.62 -15.68 -10.33
C GLU A 195 -9.32 -15.43 -11.09
N VAL A 196 -8.20 -15.34 -10.37
CA VAL A 196 -6.93 -14.91 -10.93
C VAL A 196 -5.74 -15.65 -10.31
N GLN A 197 -4.79 -16.03 -11.16
CA GLN A 197 -3.49 -16.51 -10.71
C GLN A 197 -2.46 -15.38 -10.77
N HIS A 198 -1.54 -15.33 -9.80
CA HIS A 198 -0.56 -14.24 -9.64
C HIS A 198 0.42 -14.06 -10.82
N TYR A 199 0.47 -15.00 -11.77
CA TYR A 199 1.28 -14.90 -12.99
C TYR A 199 0.46 -14.44 -14.22
N GLU A 200 -0.85 -14.26 -14.09
CA GLU A 200 -1.74 -13.86 -15.19
C GLU A 200 -1.87 -12.33 -15.29
N LYS A 201 -0.77 -11.65 -15.64
CA LYS A 201 -0.64 -10.18 -15.68
C LYS A 201 -1.90 -9.41 -16.10
N GLU A 202 -2.48 -9.72 -17.26
CA GLU A 202 -3.64 -8.98 -17.77
C GLU A 202 -4.93 -9.25 -16.97
N LYS A 203 -5.08 -10.45 -16.39
CA LYS A 203 -6.16 -10.72 -15.44
C LYS A 203 -5.92 -10.03 -14.11
N ILE A 204 -4.68 -9.97 -13.62
CA ILE A 204 -4.34 -9.25 -12.38
C ILE A 204 -4.66 -7.77 -12.52
N LYS A 205 -4.28 -7.13 -13.64
CA LYS A 205 -4.69 -5.74 -13.92
C LYS A 205 -6.19 -5.55 -13.83
N LYS A 206 -6.96 -6.46 -14.45
CA LYS A 206 -8.43 -6.38 -14.43
C LYS A 206 -9.00 -6.65 -13.03
N TYR A 207 -8.43 -7.60 -12.31
CA TYR A 207 -8.83 -7.97 -10.96
C TYR A 207 -8.59 -6.82 -9.98
N LEU A 208 -7.38 -6.26 -9.97
CA LEU A 208 -7.00 -5.20 -9.05
C LEU A 208 -7.74 -3.87 -9.33
N ARG A 209 -8.27 -3.65 -10.55
CA ARG A 209 -9.19 -2.54 -10.83
C ARG A 209 -10.52 -2.61 -10.07
N LYS A 210 -10.85 -3.77 -9.49
CA LYS A 210 -12.01 -3.91 -8.59
C LYS A 210 -11.73 -3.30 -7.21
N CYS A 211 -10.47 -3.16 -6.82
CA CYS A 211 -10.12 -2.51 -5.55
C CYS A 211 -10.67 -1.08 -5.56
N ASN A 212 -11.45 -0.79 -4.53
CA ASN A 212 -12.20 0.45 -4.40
C ASN A 212 -12.25 0.91 -2.93
N GLY A 213 -11.29 0.42 -2.14
CA GLY A 213 -11.25 0.72 -0.73
C GLY A 213 -11.11 2.21 -0.46
N SER A 214 -11.60 2.62 0.71
CA SER A 214 -11.63 4.02 1.11
C SER A 214 -11.28 4.17 2.58
N PHE A 215 -10.58 5.25 2.91
CA PHE A 215 -10.28 5.58 4.29
C PHE A 215 -11.48 6.25 4.96
N GLY A 216 -11.66 5.98 6.26
CA GLY A 216 -12.62 6.69 7.08
C GLY A 216 -12.31 8.18 7.21
N PRO A 217 -13.27 8.96 7.74
CA PRO A 217 -13.06 10.38 8.01
C PRO A 217 -11.87 10.59 8.94
N GLU A 218 -11.11 11.66 8.70
CA GLU A 218 -10.01 12.03 9.60
C GLU A 218 -10.58 12.43 10.96
N GLU A 219 -10.07 11.82 12.03
CA GLU A 219 -10.41 12.26 13.38
C GLU A 219 -9.81 13.66 13.58
N PRO A 220 -10.58 14.65 14.03
CA PRO A 220 -10.06 15.99 14.26
C PRO A 220 -8.94 15.93 15.31
N GLU A 221 -7.83 16.64 15.05
CA GLU A 221 -6.78 16.79 16.04
C GLU A 221 -7.37 17.43 17.30
N VAL A 222 -7.34 16.72 18.42
CA VAL A 222 -7.73 17.28 19.72
C VAL A 222 -6.62 18.25 20.11
N GLU A 223 -6.87 19.55 19.92
CA GLU A 223 -5.95 20.58 20.40
C GLU A 223 -5.73 20.40 21.92
N PRO A 224 -4.49 20.52 22.42
CA PRO A 224 -4.23 20.53 23.84
C PRO A 224 -5.11 21.57 24.52
N PRO A 225 -5.68 21.29 25.71
CA PRO A 225 -6.47 22.28 26.43
C PRO A 225 -5.63 23.56 26.62
N GLU A 226 -6.22 24.71 26.29
CA GLU A 226 -5.56 26.00 26.48
C GLU A 226 -5.04 26.12 27.93
N PRO A 227 -3.83 26.65 28.13
CA PRO A 227 -3.32 26.90 29.48
C PRO A 227 -4.32 27.76 30.27
N PRO A 228 -4.54 27.48 31.57
CA PRO A 228 -5.44 28.28 32.38
C PRO A 228 -5.00 29.74 32.38
N THR A 229 -5.97 30.63 32.20
CA THR A 229 -5.74 32.08 32.22
C THR A 229 -5.13 32.48 33.56
N PRO A 230 -4.00 33.22 33.60
CA PRO A 230 -3.44 33.69 34.85
C PRO A 230 -4.47 34.53 35.61
N PRO A 231 -4.56 34.41 36.95
CA PRO A 231 -5.47 35.23 37.73
C PRO A 231 -5.16 36.72 37.50
N VAL A 232 -6.20 37.48 37.17
CA VAL A 232 -6.12 38.94 37.07
C VAL A 232 -5.80 39.48 38.47
N ASN A 233 -4.62 40.08 38.64
CA ASN A 233 -4.29 40.77 39.88
C ASN A 233 -5.31 41.89 40.11
N PRO A 234 -5.89 42.01 41.33
CA PRO A 234 -6.72 43.15 41.67
C PRO A 234 -5.93 44.45 41.47
N PRO A 235 -6.58 45.55 41.04
CA PRO A 235 -5.90 46.82 40.89
C PRO A 235 -5.25 47.22 42.23
N GLU A 236 -3.95 47.47 42.19
CA GLU A 236 -3.23 48.14 43.28
C GLU A 236 -3.79 49.57 43.36
N TYR A 237 -4.55 49.83 44.42
CA TYR A 237 -5.14 51.11 44.85
C TYR A 237 -6.60 51.39 44.43
N PRO A 238 -7.51 51.58 45.42
CA PRO A 238 -8.71 52.37 45.26
C PRO A 238 -8.39 53.88 45.37
N ASP A 239 -9.05 54.68 44.53
CA ASP A 239 -9.06 56.16 44.57
C ASP A 239 -9.58 56.73 45.91
#